data_AF-B3U4N3-F1
#
_entry.id   AF-B3U4N3-F1
#
_cell.length_a   1.000
_cell.length_b   1.000
_cell.length_c   1.000
_cell.angle_alpha   90.00
_cell.angle_beta   90.00
_cell.angle_gamma   90.00
#
_symmetry.space_group_name_H-M   'P 1'
#
loop_
_entity.id
_entity.type
_entity.pdbx_description
1 polymer ?
#
loop_
_entity_poly.entity_id
_entity_poly.type
_entity_poly.pdbx_seq_one_letter_code
_entity_poly.pdbx_strand_id
1 'polypeptide(L)' 'MSHTPSKKRQREQMQRDRRTQKEAQRLKRKTEGPRLEGQDAPDLADMVAGPQPPREDGTH' A
#
# COMPACT_ATOMS: atom_id res chain seq x y z
N MET A 1 5.02 -38.86 -18.02
CA MET A 1 4.52 -37.46 -18.00
C MET A 1 4.61 -36.89 -19.43
N SER A 2 3.53 -36.96 -20.20
CA SER A 2 3.51 -36.53 -21.61
C SER A 2 3.41 -34.99 -21.72
N HIS A 3 4.53 -34.36 -22.06
CA HIS A 3 4.59 -32.95 -22.42
C HIS A 3 4.10 -32.77 -23.87
N THR A 4 2.78 -32.70 -24.05
CA THR A 4 2.22 -32.35 -25.36
C THR A 4 2.34 -30.85 -25.60
N PRO A 5 2.70 -30.39 -26.82
CA PRO A 5 2.93 -28.98 -27.14
C PRO A 5 1.72 -28.06 -26.82
N SER A 6 0.51 -28.62 -26.80
CA SER A 6 -0.71 -27.93 -26.38
C SER A 6 -0.65 -27.41 -24.92
N LYS A 7 -0.09 -28.18 -23.99
CA LYS A 7 0.06 -27.77 -22.58
C LYS A 7 1.09 -26.65 -22.41
N LYS A 8 2.15 -26.64 -23.23
CA LYS A 8 3.16 -25.56 -23.23
C LYS A 8 2.52 -24.24 -23.64
N ARG A 9 1.74 -24.25 -24.73
CA ARG A 9 1.03 -23.06 -25.22
C ARG A 9 0.03 -22.51 -24.21
N GLN A 10 -0.76 -23.38 -23.57
CA GLN A 10 -1.70 -22.96 -22.52
C GLN A 10 -0.99 -22.34 -21.32
N ARG A 11 0.14 -22.91 -20.89
CA ARG A 11 0.93 -22.38 -19.77
C ARG A 11 1.53 -21.01 -20.11
N GLU A 12 2.04 -20.83 -21.32
CA GLU A 12 2.55 -19.54 -21.79
C GLU A 12 1.45 -18.48 -21.87
N GLN A 13 0.26 -18.84 -22.35
CA GLN A 13 -0.90 -17.94 -22.38
C GLN A 13 -1.30 -17.50 -20.98
N MET A 14 -1.46 -18.44 -20.05
CA MET A 14 -1.83 -18.15 -18.66
C MET A 14 -0.80 -17.25 -17.96
N GLN A 15 0.50 -17.43 -18.24
CA GLN A 15 1.53 -16.55 -17.70
C GLN A 15 1.46 -15.13 -18.25
N ARG A 16 1.15 -14.96 -19.54
CA ARG A 16 0.93 -13.64 -20.14
C ARG A 16 -0.28 -12.95 -19.52
N ASP A 17 -1.41 -13.65 -19.44
CA ASP A 17 -2.64 -13.10 -18.86
C ASP A 17 -2.44 -12.67 -17.41
N ARG A 18 -1.72 -13.48 -16.62
CA ARG A 18 -1.38 -13.16 -15.22
C ARG A 18 -0.49 -11.92 -15.10
N ARG A 19 0.45 -11.72 -16.02
CA ARG A 19 1.30 -10.51 -16.04
C ARG A 19 0.47 -9.27 -16.38
N THR A 20 -0.36 -9.35 -17.41
CA THR A 20 -1.25 -8.27 -17.84
C THR A 20 -2.19 -7.84 -16.71
N GLN A 21 -2.80 -8.79 -16.00
CA GLN A 21 -3.68 -8.49 -14.85
C GLN A 21 -2.93 -7.79 -13.70
N LYS A 22 -1.71 -8.25 -13.38
CA LYS A 22 -0.88 -7.61 -12.34
C LYS A 22 -0.47 -6.20 -12.72
N GLU A 23 -0.10 -5.97 -13.97
CA GLU A 23 0.27 -4.64 -14.46
C GLU A 23 -0.93 -3.70 -14.48
N ALA A 24 -2.10 -4.16 -14.92
CA ALA A 24 -3.33 -3.39 -14.84
C ALA A 24 -3.70 -3.03 -13.39
N GLN A 25 -3.57 -3.98 -12.44
CA GLN A 25 -3.80 -3.72 -11.03
C GLN A 25 -2.78 -2.75 -10.43
N ARG A 26 -1.50 -2.86 -10.82
CA ARG A 26 -0.46 -1.91 -10.41
C ARG A 26 -0.75 -0.52 -10.94
N LEU A 27 -1.21 -0.40 -12.19
CA LEU A 27 -1.59 0.87 -12.77
C LEU A 27 -2.76 1.48 -11.98
N LYS A 28 -3.83 0.70 -11.72
CA LYS A 28 -4.95 1.13 -10.87
C LYS A 28 -4.49 1.66 -9.51
N ARG A 29 -3.59 0.96 -8.81
CA ARG A 29 -3.06 1.44 -7.51
C ARG A 29 -2.22 2.72 -7.62
N LYS A 30 -1.57 2.96 -8.76
CA LYS A 30 -0.85 4.21 -9.01
C LYS A 30 -1.83 5.36 -9.31
N THR A 31 -2.92 5.09 -10.03
CA THR A 31 -3.92 6.11 -10.37
C THR A 31 -4.91 6.40 -9.24
N GLU A 32 -5.26 5.40 -8.43
CA GLU A 32 -6.18 5.54 -7.28
C GLU A 32 -5.53 6.26 -6.08
N GLY A 33 -4.23 6.58 -6.16
CA GLY A 33 -3.48 7.19 -5.06
C GLY A 33 -3.44 6.28 -3.83
N PRO A 34 -2.82 6.70 -2.71
CA PRO A 34 -3.08 6.04 -1.44
C PRO A 34 -4.60 6.11 -1.21
N ARG A 35 -5.28 4.95 -1.16
CA ARG A 35 -6.59 4.90 -0.53
C ARG A 35 -6.37 5.49 0.86
N LEU A 36 -7.03 6.62 1.13
CA LEU A 36 -7.22 7.13 2.47
C LEU A 36 -8.07 6.12 3.23
N GLU A 37 -7.54 4.93 3.54
CA GLU A 37 -7.99 4.11 4.68
C GLU A 37 -7.45 4.76 5.96
N GLY A 38 -7.82 6.03 6.11
CA GLY A 38 -7.28 7.01 7.03
C GLY A 38 -8.12 8.29 6.97
N GLN A 39 -9.44 8.14 6.76
CA GLN A 39 -10.42 9.12 7.22
C GLN A 39 -10.73 8.94 8.72
N ASP A 40 -9.92 8.17 9.46
CA ASP A 40 -9.63 8.57 10.82
C ASP A 40 -8.70 9.77 10.71
N ALA A 41 -9.28 10.97 10.62
CA ALA A 41 -8.59 12.11 11.20
C ALA A 41 -8.10 11.62 12.58
N PRO A 42 -6.82 11.78 12.97
CA PRO A 42 -6.46 11.52 14.35
C PRO A 42 -7.47 12.31 15.17
N ASP A 43 -8.24 11.63 16.02
CA ASP A 43 -9.24 12.28 16.84
C ASP A 43 -8.48 13.37 17.61
N LEU A 44 -8.65 14.62 17.18
CA LEU A 44 -7.96 15.76 17.78
C LEU A 44 -8.36 15.90 19.25
N ALA A 45 -9.42 15.21 19.69
CA ALA A 45 -9.80 15.10 21.09
C ALA A 45 -8.83 14.25 21.93
N ASP A 46 -8.02 13.37 21.33
CA ASP A 46 -7.10 12.49 22.05
C ASP A 46 -5.63 12.96 21.99
N MET A 47 -5.37 14.11 21.36
CA MET A 47 -4.08 14.82 21.45
C MET A 47 -3.99 15.57 22.78
N VAL A 48 -3.96 14.84 23.89
CA VAL A 48 -3.56 15.41 25.18
C VAL A 48 -2.08 15.80 25.06
N ALA A 49 -1.80 17.11 25.05
CA ALA A 49 -0.43 17.59 25.16
C ALA A 49 0.18 17.02 26.43
N GLY A 50 1.27 16.27 26.27
CA GLY A 50 2.05 15.77 27.40
C GLY A 50 2.49 16.92 28.33
N PRO A 51 2.83 16.62 29.58
CA PRO A 51 3.23 17.64 30.54
C PRO A 51 4.31 18.55 29.95
N GLN A 52 4.04 19.87 29.97
CA GLN A 52 4.98 20.87 29.49
C GLN A 52 6.30 20.73 30.26
N PRO A 53 7.47 20.70 29.58
CA PRO A 53 8.74 20.66 30.29
C PRO A 53 8.88 21.91 31.19
N PRO A 54 9.61 21.80 32.32
CA PRO A 54 9.89 22.94 33.18
C PRO A 54 10.53 24.03 32.34
N ARG A 55 9.99 25.25 32.41
CA ARG A 55 10.68 26.40 31.86
C ARG A 55 11.91 26.61 32.72
N GLU A 56 13.10 26.50 32.11
CA GLU A 56 14.33 26.93 32.75
C GLU A 56 14.30 28.46 32.85
N ASP A 57 13.55 28.97 33.83
CA ASP A 57 13.62 30.37 34.23
C ASP A 57 14.93 30.56 34.98
N GLY A 58 15.93 31.08 34.24
CA GLY A 58 17.03 31.88 34.73
C GLY A 58 17.82 31.31 35.91
N THR A 59 18.92 30.63 35.62
CA THR A 59 20.08 30.67 36.52
C THR A 59 20.90 31.91 36.21
N HIS A 60 21.09 32.71 37.25
CA HIS A 60 21.87 33.94 37.33
C HIS A 60 23.32 33.80 36.87
#